data_AF-A0A8T7FFS8-F1
#
_entry.id   AF-A0A8T7FFS8-F1
#
_cell.length_a   1.000
_cell.length_b   1.000
_cell.length_c   1.000
_cell.angle_alpha   90.00
_cell.angle_beta   90.00
_cell.angle_gamma   90.00
#
_symmetry.space_group_name_H-M   'P 1'
#
loop_
_entity.id
_entity.type
_entity.pdbx_description
1 polymer ?
#
loop_
_entity_poly.entity_id
_entity_poly.type
_entity_poly.pdbx_seq_one_letter_code
_entity_poly.pdbx_strand_id
1 'polypeptide(L)'
;MDKRLSSVVIWLVAILAIFAIIVFVLGNTLGIERFQTDNATLGLRFLFVIVGLLIAFAVYLFTKENKAWEVGTREVVWMAIGAALYAVFSWYFNATVFVVPSLSQVALRPAIAIPMFFGYAFGPIVGFFTGAVGNMFGDSISGFGLSPQWSIGNGLVGFIAGLPALFASRKKATDTVLWVGGALVLLATIVYFLNRGETNMMFFDPANNVFGDQPIALTAGIALLVGFVLVLVVRFAFGKNAAVGEAVIWGMLGNVLGIGFAAISDIWINGFSPTAAIVGEFLPAAGPNLIFAAILVPLLVAAYAAVQRQSGR
;
A
#
# COMPACT_ATOMS: atom_id res chain seq x y z
N MET A 1 16.54 11.83 -25.67
CA MET A 1 15.52 11.61 -24.62
C MET A 1 16.11 12.10 -23.31
N ASP A 2 15.37 12.89 -22.51
CA ASP A 2 15.81 13.30 -21.18
C ASP A 2 16.16 12.04 -20.35
N LYS A 3 17.31 12.04 -19.66
CA LYS A 3 17.77 10.90 -18.86
C LYS A 3 16.74 10.52 -17.80
N ARG A 4 16.05 11.50 -17.18
CA ARG A 4 15.02 11.23 -16.17
C ARG A 4 13.76 10.63 -16.77
N LEU A 5 13.31 11.15 -17.91
CA LEU A 5 12.19 10.57 -18.65
C LEU A 5 12.47 9.11 -19.00
N SER A 6 13.67 8.85 -19.50
CA SER A 6 14.11 7.50 -19.87
C SER A 6 14.08 6.58 -18.66
N SER A 7 14.66 7.00 -17.53
CA SER A 7 14.63 6.23 -16.28
C SER A 7 13.21 5.90 -15.82
N VAL A 8 12.34 6.91 -15.69
CA VAL A 8 10.97 6.69 -15.19
C VAL A 8 10.20 5.75 -16.10
N VAL A 9 10.24 5.97 -17.42
CA VAL A 9 9.54 5.10 -18.38
C VAL A 9 10.06 3.67 -18.32
N ILE A 10 11.39 3.48 -18.26
CA ILE A 10 11.99 2.14 -18.13
C ILE A 10 11.47 1.42 -16.88
N TRP A 11 11.41 2.10 -15.74
CA TRP A 11 10.98 1.47 -14.49
C TRP A 11 9.49 1.19 -14.42
N LEU A 12 8.63 2.06 -14.96
CA LEU A 12 7.21 1.78 -15.08
C LEU A 12 6.94 0.59 -16.02
N VAL A 13 7.66 0.52 -17.15
CA VAL A 13 7.60 -0.62 -18.06
C VAL A 13 8.14 -1.88 -17.41
N ALA A 14 9.21 -1.79 -16.62
CA ALA A 14 9.76 -2.94 -15.89
C ALA A 14 8.75 -3.51 -14.87
N ILE A 15 8.05 -2.66 -14.11
CA ILE A 15 6.98 -3.11 -13.20
C ILE A 15 5.88 -3.83 -13.98
N LEU A 16 5.40 -3.23 -15.08
CA LEU A 16 4.37 -3.86 -15.94
C LEU A 16 4.84 -5.20 -16.50
N ALA A 17 6.08 -5.26 -16.99
CA ALA A 17 6.66 -6.47 -17.54
C ALA A 17 6.79 -7.57 -16.49
N ILE A 18 7.22 -7.24 -15.27
CA ILE A 18 7.30 -8.20 -14.15
C ILE A 18 5.92 -8.79 -13.85
N PHE A 19 4.88 -7.95 -13.77
CA PHE A 19 3.50 -8.40 -13.55
C PHE A 19 3.02 -9.30 -14.68
N ALA A 20 3.25 -8.88 -15.94
CA ALA A 20 2.86 -9.65 -17.11
C ALA A 20 3.60 -11.00 -17.19
N ILE A 21 4.91 -11.04 -16.96
CA ILE A 21 5.70 -12.27 -16.98
C ILE A 21 5.21 -13.22 -15.88
N ILE A 22 4.98 -12.73 -14.67
CA ILE A 22 4.55 -13.58 -13.57
C ILE A 22 3.17 -14.18 -13.84
N VAL A 23 2.20 -13.37 -14.27
CA VAL A 23 0.84 -13.87 -14.47
C VAL A 23 0.72 -14.69 -15.77
N PHE A 24 1.14 -14.13 -16.91
CA PHE A 24 0.92 -14.78 -18.21
C PHE A 24 1.92 -15.91 -18.49
N VAL A 25 3.18 -15.76 -18.09
CA VAL A 25 4.21 -16.80 -18.35
C VAL A 25 4.24 -17.80 -17.20
N LEU A 26 4.52 -17.38 -15.97
CA LEU A 26 4.66 -18.33 -14.86
C LEU A 26 3.32 -18.94 -14.45
N GLY A 27 2.28 -18.12 -14.29
CA GLY A 27 0.95 -18.59 -13.91
C GLY A 27 0.26 -19.38 -15.02
N ASN A 28 0.04 -18.74 -16.18
CA ASN A 28 -0.81 -19.31 -17.23
C ASN A 28 -0.06 -20.28 -18.15
N THR A 29 1.14 -19.93 -18.62
CA THR A 29 1.87 -20.75 -19.60
C THR A 29 2.56 -21.95 -18.95
N LEU A 30 3.21 -21.75 -17.80
CA LEU A 30 3.90 -22.81 -17.06
C LEU A 30 3.00 -23.52 -16.03
N GLY A 31 1.76 -23.08 -15.85
CA GLY A 31 0.78 -23.73 -14.98
C GLY A 31 1.10 -23.64 -13.49
N ILE A 32 1.87 -22.65 -13.05
CA ILE A 32 2.21 -22.49 -11.63
C ILE A 32 1.06 -21.79 -10.92
N GLU A 33 0.20 -22.56 -10.25
CA GLU A 33 -1.06 -22.10 -9.62
C GLU A 33 -0.90 -20.83 -8.75
N ARG A 34 0.18 -20.73 -7.96
CA ARG A 34 0.40 -19.57 -7.08
C ARG A 34 0.59 -18.23 -7.80
N PHE A 35 0.89 -18.27 -9.11
CA PHE A 35 1.06 -17.09 -9.95
C PHE A 35 -0.13 -16.88 -10.90
N GLN A 36 -1.20 -17.66 -10.74
CA GLN A 36 -2.41 -17.48 -11.51
C GLN A 36 -3.28 -16.37 -10.90
N THR A 37 -4.07 -15.77 -11.77
CA THR A 37 -5.10 -14.79 -11.44
C THR A 37 -6.37 -15.25 -12.15
N ASP A 38 -7.53 -14.92 -11.60
CA ASP A 38 -8.81 -15.22 -12.24
C ASP A 38 -8.85 -14.68 -13.69
N ASN A 39 -8.96 -15.60 -14.65
CA ASN A 39 -8.96 -15.30 -16.08
C ASN A 39 -10.16 -14.46 -16.50
N ALA A 40 -11.31 -14.58 -15.82
CA ALA A 40 -12.51 -13.81 -16.17
C ALA A 40 -12.32 -12.31 -15.93
N THR A 41 -11.55 -11.95 -14.90
CA THR A 41 -11.35 -10.56 -14.47
C THR A 41 -9.95 -10.02 -14.82
N LEU A 42 -9.08 -10.84 -15.41
CA LEU A 42 -7.68 -10.54 -15.71
C LEU A 42 -7.49 -9.24 -16.50
N GLY A 43 -8.32 -8.99 -17.52
CA GLY A 43 -8.25 -7.77 -18.31
C GLY A 43 -8.48 -6.50 -17.49
N LEU A 44 -9.49 -6.51 -16.60
CA LEU A 44 -9.77 -5.39 -15.70
C LEU A 44 -8.65 -5.23 -14.65
N ARG A 45 -8.12 -6.33 -14.10
CA ARG A 45 -7.01 -6.28 -13.15
C ARG A 45 -5.77 -5.60 -13.76
N PHE A 46 -5.41 -5.94 -14.99
CA PHE A 46 -4.31 -5.27 -15.71
C PHE A 46 -4.64 -3.84 -16.14
N LEU A 47 -5.91 -3.53 -16.44
CA LEU A 47 -6.33 -2.13 -16.64
C LEU A 47 -6.00 -1.29 -15.40
N PHE A 48 -6.34 -1.75 -14.20
CA PHE A 48 -6.00 -1.03 -12.97
C PHE A 48 -4.49 -1.01 -12.68
N VAL A 49 -3.72 -2.03 -13.06
CA VAL A 49 -2.24 -1.93 -13.06
C VAL A 49 -1.78 -0.75 -13.92
N ILE A 50 -2.28 -0.64 -15.15
CA ILE A 50 -1.94 0.46 -16.06
C ILE A 50 -2.35 1.80 -15.47
N VAL A 51 -3.55 1.93 -14.90
CA VAL A 51 -4.00 3.16 -14.23
C VAL A 51 -3.06 3.55 -13.08
N GLY A 52 -2.64 2.60 -12.24
CA GLY A 52 -1.67 2.84 -11.17
C GLY A 52 -0.32 3.35 -11.69
N LEU A 53 0.18 2.77 -12.79
CA LEU A 53 1.40 3.24 -13.46
C LEU A 53 1.22 4.66 -14.04
N LEU A 54 0.06 4.95 -14.62
CA LEU A 54 -0.27 6.27 -15.18
C LEU A 54 -0.38 7.34 -14.09
N ILE A 55 -0.86 7.01 -12.89
CA ILE A 55 -0.84 7.94 -11.74
C ILE A 55 0.60 8.32 -11.39
N ALA A 56 1.50 7.34 -11.28
CA ALA A 56 2.91 7.60 -11.00
C ALA A 56 3.56 8.44 -12.13
N PHE A 57 3.24 8.14 -13.38
CA PHE A 57 3.73 8.89 -14.54
C PHE A 57 3.19 10.33 -14.57
N ALA A 58 1.92 10.55 -14.24
CA ALA A 58 1.31 11.87 -14.20
C ALA A 58 2.02 12.76 -13.17
N VAL A 59 2.31 12.23 -11.97
CA VAL A 59 3.06 12.96 -10.94
C VAL A 59 4.48 13.31 -11.42
N TYR A 60 5.13 12.40 -12.16
CA TYR A 60 6.40 12.70 -12.84
C TYR A 60 6.27 13.87 -13.81
N LEU A 61 5.24 13.92 -14.65
CA LEU A 61 5.07 15.02 -15.62
C LEU A 61 5.01 16.40 -14.93
N PHE A 62 4.38 16.50 -13.76
CA PHE A 62 4.31 17.74 -12.98
C PHE A 62 5.59 18.07 -12.20
N THR A 63 6.51 17.12 -12.04
CA THR A 63 7.70 17.25 -11.18
C THR A 63 9.00 16.78 -11.84
N LYS A 64 9.02 16.73 -13.17
CA LYS A 64 10.08 16.13 -14.00
C LYS A 64 11.49 16.66 -13.75
N GLU A 65 11.60 17.90 -13.28
CA GLU A 65 12.88 18.56 -12.99
C GLU A 65 13.51 18.09 -11.67
N ASN A 66 12.78 17.34 -10.84
CA ASN A 66 13.26 16.88 -9.55
C ASN A 66 14.20 15.66 -9.70
N LYS A 67 15.34 15.69 -8.98
CA LYS A 67 16.34 14.62 -8.96
C LYS A 67 15.83 13.31 -8.35
N ALA A 68 14.76 13.33 -7.57
CA ALA A 68 14.15 12.12 -6.98
C ALA A 68 13.62 11.13 -8.04
N TRP A 69 13.53 11.54 -9.31
CA TRP A 69 13.20 10.68 -10.46
C TRP A 69 14.41 9.99 -11.09
N GLU A 70 15.63 10.34 -10.68
CA GLU A 70 16.85 9.68 -11.14
C GLU A 70 16.95 8.30 -10.50
N VAL A 71 17.08 7.27 -11.32
CA VAL A 71 17.25 5.89 -10.85
C VAL A 71 18.61 5.39 -11.27
N GLY A 72 19.53 5.31 -10.30
CA GLY A 72 20.86 4.73 -10.47
C GLY A 72 20.97 3.36 -9.80
N THR A 73 22.19 2.82 -9.77
CA THR A 73 22.47 1.50 -9.16
C THR A 73 21.98 1.40 -7.72
N ARG A 74 22.11 2.48 -6.95
CA ARG A 74 21.69 2.51 -5.54
C ARG A 74 20.18 2.29 -5.41
N GLU A 75 19.40 2.98 -6.22
CA GLU A 75 17.94 2.88 -6.22
C GLU A 75 17.49 1.49 -6.69
N VAL A 76 18.18 0.88 -7.67
CA VAL A 76 17.92 -0.52 -8.07
C VAL A 76 18.14 -1.49 -6.92
N VAL A 77 19.24 -1.33 -6.17
CA VAL A 77 19.54 -2.18 -5.01
C VAL A 77 18.48 -2.00 -3.93
N TRP A 78 18.06 -0.77 -3.64
CA TRP A 78 16.99 -0.55 -2.65
C TRP A 78 15.63 -1.08 -3.11
N MET A 79 15.31 -1.04 -4.41
CA MET A 79 14.11 -1.66 -4.94
C MET A 79 14.12 -3.18 -4.75
N ALA A 80 15.25 -3.83 -5.04
CA ALA A 80 15.40 -5.28 -4.86
C ALA A 80 15.31 -5.69 -3.37
N ILE A 81 16.05 -4.99 -2.50
CA ILE A 81 16.02 -5.24 -1.05
C ILE A 81 14.62 -4.98 -0.49
N GLY A 82 14.01 -3.85 -0.84
CA GLY A 82 12.68 -3.48 -0.39
C GLY A 82 11.64 -4.51 -0.80
N ALA A 83 11.59 -4.88 -2.08
CA ALA A 83 10.65 -5.88 -2.59
C ALA A 83 10.86 -7.25 -1.91
N ALA A 84 12.10 -7.68 -1.71
CA ALA A 84 12.39 -8.95 -1.03
C ALA A 84 11.95 -8.93 0.44
N LEU A 85 12.28 -7.86 1.19
CA LEU A 85 11.84 -7.70 2.57
C LEU A 85 10.32 -7.67 2.65
N TYR A 86 9.67 -6.89 1.80
CA TYR A 86 8.22 -6.78 1.82
C TYR A 86 7.54 -8.11 1.47
N ALA A 87 8.05 -8.86 0.49
CA ALA A 87 7.55 -10.18 0.14
C ALA A 87 7.71 -11.20 1.30
N VAL A 88 8.91 -11.29 1.90
CA VAL A 88 9.19 -12.25 2.97
C VAL A 88 8.38 -11.96 4.23
N PHE A 89 8.32 -10.71 4.67
CA PHE A 89 7.53 -10.35 5.84
C PHE A 89 6.03 -10.44 5.57
N SER A 90 5.56 -10.07 4.36
CA SER A 90 4.16 -10.29 4.00
C SER A 90 3.81 -11.77 4.01
N TRP A 91 4.65 -12.63 3.45
CA TRP A 91 4.47 -14.08 3.55
C TRP A 91 4.38 -14.56 4.99
N TYR A 92 5.31 -14.15 5.84
CA TYR A 92 5.32 -14.58 7.24
C TYR A 92 4.04 -14.16 7.97
N PHE A 93 3.59 -12.92 7.81
CA PHE A 93 2.39 -12.43 8.50
C PHE A 93 1.08 -12.90 7.86
N ASN A 94 1.01 -13.03 6.54
CA ASN A 94 -0.15 -13.60 5.86
C ASN A 94 -0.33 -15.10 6.18
N ALA A 95 0.77 -15.82 6.38
CA ALA A 95 0.76 -17.23 6.81
C ALA A 95 0.38 -17.42 8.29
N THR A 96 0.35 -16.34 9.08
CA THR A 96 -0.12 -16.39 10.48
C THR A 96 -1.65 -16.22 10.53
N VAL A 97 -2.33 -16.91 11.45
CA VAL A 97 -3.80 -17.05 11.54
C VAL A 97 -4.55 -15.74 11.87
N PHE A 98 -3.90 -14.57 11.81
CA PHE A 98 -4.49 -13.28 12.16
C PHE A 98 -5.14 -12.60 10.95
N VAL A 99 -6.20 -13.22 10.44
CA VAL A 99 -7.08 -12.65 9.41
C VAL A 99 -7.99 -11.59 10.05
N VAL A 100 -8.18 -10.48 9.35
CA VAL A 100 -9.03 -9.37 9.80
C VAL A 100 -10.46 -9.62 9.31
N PRO A 101 -11.50 -9.41 10.14
CA PRO A 101 -12.89 -9.38 9.69
C PRO A 101 -13.09 -8.51 8.44
N SER A 102 -13.32 -9.11 7.27
CA SER A 102 -13.32 -8.45 5.96
C SER A 102 -14.07 -9.26 4.90
N LEU A 103 -14.39 -8.64 3.77
CA LEU A 103 -15.06 -9.29 2.63
C LEU A 103 -14.15 -10.20 1.81
N SER A 104 -12.83 -9.97 1.85
CA SER A 104 -11.81 -10.71 1.10
C SER A 104 -10.63 -11.08 2.01
N GLN A 105 -9.63 -11.78 1.49
CA GLN A 105 -8.50 -12.23 2.31
C GLN A 105 -7.58 -11.07 2.73
N VAL A 106 -7.92 -10.43 3.86
CA VAL A 106 -7.11 -9.37 4.48
C VAL A 106 -6.49 -9.88 5.77
N ALA A 107 -5.16 -9.81 5.88
CA ALA A 107 -4.42 -10.17 7.09
C ALA A 107 -3.84 -8.94 7.79
N LEU A 108 -3.56 -9.05 9.09
CA LEU A 108 -2.73 -8.07 9.79
C LEU A 108 -1.35 -8.01 9.14
N ARG A 109 -0.99 -6.86 8.55
CA ARG A 109 0.25 -6.72 7.77
C ARG A 109 1.19 -5.65 8.33
N PRO A 110 1.97 -5.97 9.39
CA PRO A 110 3.05 -5.09 9.87
C PRO A 110 4.06 -4.72 8.78
N ALA A 111 4.24 -5.61 7.81
CA ALA A 111 5.15 -5.44 6.68
C ALA A 111 4.87 -4.19 5.83
N ILE A 112 3.66 -3.61 5.88
CA ILE A 112 3.29 -2.41 5.11
C ILE A 112 4.18 -1.19 5.43
N ALA A 113 4.81 -1.16 6.61
CA ALA A 113 5.77 -0.13 6.97
C ALA A 113 7.01 -0.12 6.06
N ILE A 114 7.33 -1.25 5.40
CA ILE A 114 8.48 -1.40 4.50
C ILE A 114 8.34 -0.52 3.25
N PRO A 115 7.31 -0.66 2.39
CA PRO A 115 7.17 0.22 1.22
C PRO A 115 7.04 1.69 1.60
N MET A 116 6.38 2.01 2.73
CA MET A 116 6.31 3.39 3.22
C MET A 116 7.68 3.96 3.58
N PHE A 117 8.46 3.21 4.37
CA PHE A 117 9.81 3.61 4.76
C PHE A 117 10.75 3.71 3.54
N PHE A 118 10.72 2.72 2.64
CA PHE A 118 11.55 2.71 1.44
C PHE A 118 11.20 3.86 0.50
N GLY A 119 9.91 4.16 0.34
CA GLY A 119 9.45 5.35 -0.38
C GLY A 119 10.00 6.62 0.24
N TYR A 120 9.83 6.78 1.55
CA TYR A 120 10.27 7.97 2.29
C TYR A 120 11.79 8.17 2.24
N ALA A 121 12.57 7.11 2.47
CA ALA A 121 14.02 7.17 2.60
C ALA A 121 14.76 7.19 1.25
N PHE A 122 14.24 6.48 0.25
CA PHE A 122 14.95 6.24 -1.01
C PHE A 122 14.24 6.80 -2.25
N GLY A 123 13.05 7.37 -2.09
CA GLY A 123 12.33 8.08 -3.12
C GLY A 123 11.10 7.34 -3.67
N PRO A 124 10.25 8.05 -4.41
CA PRO A 124 8.92 7.57 -4.79
C PRO A 124 8.96 6.33 -5.69
N ILE A 125 9.88 6.25 -6.65
CA ILE A 125 10.02 5.05 -7.51
C ILE A 125 10.45 3.82 -6.71
N VAL A 126 11.33 3.99 -5.71
CA VAL A 126 11.78 2.88 -4.86
C VAL A 126 10.62 2.35 -4.02
N GLY A 127 9.85 3.24 -3.40
CA GLY A 127 8.63 2.87 -2.67
C GLY A 127 7.59 2.21 -3.57
N PHE A 128 7.40 2.73 -4.78
CA PHE A 128 6.45 2.18 -5.76
C PHE A 128 6.77 0.75 -6.14
N PHE A 129 8.03 0.49 -6.52
CA PHE A 129 8.48 -0.85 -6.87
C PHE A 129 8.44 -1.79 -5.66
N THR A 130 8.92 -1.32 -4.49
CA THR A 130 8.92 -2.09 -3.24
C THR A 130 7.52 -2.58 -2.91
N GLY A 131 6.53 -1.69 -2.94
CA GLY A 131 5.15 -2.03 -2.66
C GLY A 131 4.54 -2.93 -3.74
N ALA A 132 4.72 -2.60 -5.01
CA ALA A 132 4.09 -3.33 -6.11
C ALA A 132 4.62 -4.76 -6.25
N VAL A 133 5.94 -4.89 -6.40
CA VAL A 133 6.58 -6.17 -6.66
C VAL A 133 6.65 -6.99 -5.37
N GLY A 134 6.95 -6.37 -4.23
CA GLY A 134 6.99 -7.05 -2.94
C GLY A 134 5.64 -7.63 -2.53
N ASN A 135 4.54 -6.89 -2.73
CA ASN A 135 3.20 -7.40 -2.46
C ASN A 135 2.87 -8.61 -3.32
N MET A 136 3.11 -8.51 -4.64
CA MET A 136 2.77 -9.57 -5.58
C MET A 136 3.48 -10.88 -5.25
N PHE A 137 4.76 -10.83 -4.92
CA PHE A 137 5.47 -12.01 -4.45
C PHE A 137 4.98 -12.48 -3.08
N GLY A 138 4.74 -11.57 -2.14
CA GLY A 138 4.23 -11.89 -0.82
C GLY A 138 2.90 -12.66 -0.86
N ASP A 139 1.93 -12.17 -1.62
CA ASP A 139 0.61 -12.78 -1.73
C ASP A 139 0.66 -14.13 -2.47
N SER A 140 1.41 -14.23 -3.57
CA SER A 140 1.57 -15.50 -4.30
C SER A 140 2.17 -16.61 -3.43
N ILE A 141 3.25 -16.34 -2.71
CA ILE A 141 3.89 -17.36 -1.86
C ILE A 141 3.12 -17.63 -0.56
N SER A 142 2.17 -16.77 -0.18
CA SER A 142 1.24 -17.00 0.95
C SER A 142 0.07 -17.91 0.59
N GLY A 143 -0.18 -18.14 -0.70
CA GLY A 143 -1.36 -18.87 -1.17
C GLY A 143 -2.64 -18.02 -1.20
N PHE A 144 -2.56 -16.69 -1.05
CA PHE A 144 -3.70 -15.77 -1.19
C PHE A 144 -4.10 -15.56 -2.66
N GLY A 145 -3.29 -16.08 -3.60
CA GLY A 145 -3.44 -15.84 -5.03
C GLY A 145 -2.90 -14.47 -5.44
N LEU A 146 -2.90 -14.19 -6.75
CA LEU A 146 -2.46 -12.91 -7.26
C LEU A 146 -3.64 -11.97 -7.54
N SER A 147 -3.57 -10.80 -6.92
CA SER A 147 -4.40 -9.64 -7.24
C SER A 147 -3.51 -8.49 -7.73
N PRO A 148 -3.26 -8.38 -9.05
CA PRO A 148 -2.40 -7.34 -9.63
C PRO A 148 -2.83 -5.92 -9.24
N GLN A 149 -4.14 -5.65 -9.17
CA GLN A 149 -4.68 -4.35 -8.78
C GLN A 149 -4.40 -4.01 -7.31
N TRP A 150 -4.41 -5.00 -6.42
CA TRP A 150 -4.03 -4.82 -5.01
C TRP A 150 -2.53 -4.62 -4.88
N SER A 151 -1.74 -5.33 -5.68
CA SER A 151 -0.29 -5.15 -5.72
C SER A 151 0.10 -3.76 -6.19
N ILE A 152 -0.48 -3.24 -7.28
CA ILE A 152 -0.21 -1.86 -7.70
C ILE A 152 -0.72 -0.83 -6.67
N GLY A 153 -1.83 -1.10 -5.97
CA GLY A 153 -2.31 -0.29 -4.85
C GLY A 153 -1.29 -0.20 -3.72
N ASN A 154 -0.68 -1.33 -3.32
CA ASN A 154 0.44 -1.35 -2.38
C ASN A 154 1.68 -0.61 -2.90
N GLY A 155 1.92 -0.66 -4.21
CA GLY A 155 2.89 0.22 -4.87
C GLY A 155 2.59 1.68 -4.59
N LEU A 156 1.35 2.12 -4.84
CA LEU A 156 0.93 3.51 -4.62
C LEU A 156 1.10 3.94 -3.15
N VAL A 157 0.94 3.03 -2.19
CA VAL A 157 1.25 3.30 -0.77
C VAL A 157 2.71 3.76 -0.62
N GLY A 158 3.66 2.99 -1.13
CA GLY A 158 5.08 3.33 -1.06
C GLY A 158 5.45 4.54 -1.92
N PHE A 159 4.84 4.69 -3.10
CA PHE A 159 5.04 5.84 -3.97
C PHE A 159 4.66 7.15 -3.29
N ILE A 160 3.46 7.21 -2.72
CA ILE A 160 2.93 8.41 -2.04
C ILE A 160 3.75 8.74 -0.80
N ALA A 161 4.19 7.73 -0.04
CA ALA A 161 5.08 7.92 1.10
C ALA A 161 6.42 8.58 0.71
N GLY A 162 6.87 8.41 -0.53
CA GLY A 162 8.10 9.01 -1.07
C GLY A 162 7.93 10.39 -1.72
N LEU A 163 6.71 10.89 -1.88
CA LEU A 163 6.46 12.22 -2.46
C LEU A 163 7.04 13.41 -1.67
N PRO A 164 7.34 13.36 -0.35
CA PRO A 164 8.05 14.46 0.33
C PRO A 164 9.32 14.90 -0.38
N ALA A 165 10.02 13.97 -1.05
CA ALA A 165 11.23 14.25 -1.82
C ALA A 165 10.99 15.22 -2.99
N LEU A 166 9.75 15.34 -3.46
CA LEU A 166 9.37 16.21 -4.59
C LEU A 166 9.08 17.66 -4.18
N PHE A 167 8.88 17.93 -2.89
CA PHE A 167 8.49 19.26 -2.41
C PHE A 167 9.68 20.07 -1.88
N ALA A 168 9.80 21.32 -2.36
CA ALA A 168 10.76 22.28 -1.82
C ALA A 168 10.41 22.68 -0.36
N SER A 169 9.11 22.91 -0.08
CA SER A 169 8.62 23.19 1.27
C SER A 169 7.91 21.96 1.84
N ARG A 170 8.70 21.04 2.38
CA ARG A 170 8.14 19.77 2.89
C ARG A 170 7.21 19.95 4.09
N LYS A 171 7.47 20.93 4.96
CA LYS A 171 6.57 21.23 6.09
C LYS A 171 5.17 21.61 5.62
N LYS A 172 5.04 22.56 4.69
CA LYS A 172 3.74 23.01 4.18
C LYS A 172 2.99 21.86 3.50
N ALA A 173 3.70 21.08 2.69
CA ALA A 173 3.11 19.91 2.03
C ALA A 173 2.61 18.88 3.04
N THR A 174 3.41 18.59 4.08
CA THR A 174 3.03 17.66 5.16
C THR A 174 1.83 18.14 5.96
N ASP A 175 1.76 19.44 6.27
CA ASP A 175 0.60 20.02 6.97
C ASP A 175 -0.67 19.88 6.10
N THR A 176 -0.60 20.14 4.79
CA THR A 176 -1.72 19.91 3.85
C THR A 176 -2.13 18.44 3.81
N VAL A 177 -1.17 17.53 3.72
CA VAL A 177 -1.43 16.08 3.68
C VAL A 177 -2.10 15.60 4.97
N LEU A 178 -1.72 16.14 6.12
CA LEU A 178 -2.37 15.82 7.39
C LEU A 178 -3.88 16.18 7.36
N TRP A 179 -4.22 17.37 6.86
CA TRP A 179 -5.61 17.80 6.74
C TRP A 179 -6.41 16.96 5.74
N VAL A 180 -5.84 16.73 4.55
CA VAL A 180 -6.50 15.91 3.50
C VAL A 180 -6.70 14.48 3.99
N GLY A 181 -5.66 13.86 4.57
CA GLY A 181 -5.74 12.51 5.12
C GLY A 181 -6.75 12.41 6.26
N GLY A 182 -6.76 13.38 7.19
CA GLY A 182 -7.75 13.44 8.26
C GLY A 182 -9.18 13.53 7.73
N ALA A 183 -9.44 14.36 6.71
CA ALA A 183 -10.75 14.45 6.08
C ALA A 183 -11.19 13.13 5.43
N LEU A 184 -10.28 12.42 4.76
CA LEU A 184 -10.56 11.11 4.15
C LEU A 184 -10.83 10.02 5.20
N VAL A 185 -10.06 10.00 6.29
CA VAL A 185 -10.28 9.09 7.42
C VAL A 185 -11.65 9.35 8.05
N LEU A 186 -12.01 10.61 8.29
CA LEU A 186 -13.31 10.99 8.83
C LEU A 186 -14.45 10.57 7.88
N LEU A 187 -14.29 10.81 6.58
CA LEU A 187 -15.27 10.38 5.57
C LEU A 187 -15.48 8.86 5.61
N ALA A 188 -14.40 8.07 5.58
CA ALA A 188 -14.48 6.62 5.65
C ALA A 188 -15.13 6.12 6.95
N THR A 189 -14.84 6.78 8.07
CA THR A 189 -15.47 6.50 9.37
C THR A 189 -16.97 6.79 9.35
N ILE A 190 -17.40 7.90 8.73
CA ILE A 190 -18.83 8.23 8.58
C ILE A 190 -19.52 7.16 7.71
N VAL A 191 -18.91 6.78 6.58
CA VAL A 191 -19.45 5.73 5.70
C VAL A 191 -19.63 4.42 6.45
N TYR A 192 -18.69 4.05 7.32
CA TYR A 192 -18.84 2.89 8.20
C TYR A 192 -20.08 2.96 9.08
N PHE A 193 -20.26 4.06 9.82
CA PHE A 193 -21.38 4.20 10.75
C PHE A 193 -22.75 4.24 10.04
N LEU A 194 -22.80 4.77 8.81
CA LEU A 194 -24.01 4.76 7.98
C LEU A 194 -24.33 3.36 7.41
N ASN A 195 -23.36 2.45 7.36
CA ASN A 195 -23.48 1.14 6.72
C ASN A 195 -23.03 -0.01 7.64
N ARG A 196 -23.37 0.07 8.93
CA ARG A 196 -22.97 -0.91 9.97
C ARG A 196 -23.42 -2.35 9.70
N GLY A 197 -24.38 -2.55 8.79
CA GLY A 197 -24.91 -3.86 8.41
C GLY A 197 -24.10 -4.59 7.33
N GLU A 198 -23.04 -3.97 6.78
CA GLU A 198 -22.20 -4.64 5.78
C GLU A 198 -21.59 -5.92 6.35
N THR A 199 -21.72 -7.01 5.61
CA THR A 199 -21.36 -8.36 6.08
C THR A 199 -19.85 -8.61 5.99
N ASN A 200 -19.33 -9.39 6.91
CA ASN A 200 -17.99 -9.95 6.90
C ASN A 200 -18.06 -11.33 6.23
N MET A 201 -17.81 -11.39 4.92
CA MET A 201 -17.86 -12.66 4.19
C MET A 201 -16.79 -13.64 4.63
N MET A 202 -15.71 -13.24 5.32
CA MET A 202 -14.68 -14.17 5.81
C MET A 202 -15.02 -14.80 7.18
N PHE A 203 -16.15 -14.46 7.80
CA PHE A 203 -16.57 -15.07 9.07
C PHE A 203 -17.27 -16.41 8.84
N PHE A 204 -16.84 -17.43 9.59
CA PHE A 204 -17.55 -18.70 9.69
C PHE A 204 -18.04 -18.89 11.13
N ASP A 205 -19.33 -19.15 11.29
CA ASP A 205 -19.92 -19.61 12.55
C ASP A 205 -19.97 -21.15 12.56
N PRO A 206 -19.10 -21.83 13.33
CA PRO A 206 -19.07 -23.29 13.38
C PRO A 206 -20.30 -23.88 14.07
N ALA A 207 -20.93 -23.15 15.00
CA ALA A 207 -22.06 -23.65 15.78
C ALA A 207 -23.32 -23.72 14.91
N ASN A 208 -23.48 -22.77 13.99
CA ASN A 208 -24.62 -22.70 13.08
C ASN A 208 -24.29 -23.16 11.65
N ASN A 209 -23.02 -23.46 11.35
CA ASN A 209 -22.52 -23.81 10.03
C ASN A 209 -22.89 -22.77 8.95
N VAL A 210 -22.78 -21.49 9.31
CA VAL A 210 -23.09 -20.34 8.44
C VAL A 210 -21.81 -19.56 8.13
N PHE A 211 -21.67 -19.13 6.88
CA PHE A 211 -20.58 -18.28 6.41
C PHE A 211 -21.13 -16.90 6.03
N GLY A 212 -20.44 -15.84 6.44
CA GLY A 212 -20.69 -14.48 5.94
C GLY A 212 -21.93 -13.76 6.47
N ASP A 213 -22.45 -14.12 7.63
CA ASP A 213 -23.70 -13.56 8.18
C ASP A 213 -23.49 -12.47 9.25
N GLN A 214 -22.26 -12.27 9.73
CA GLN A 214 -21.94 -11.27 10.74
C GLN A 214 -21.55 -9.93 10.12
N PRO A 215 -21.93 -8.79 10.72
CA PRO A 215 -21.47 -7.49 10.27
C PRO A 215 -19.97 -7.30 10.49
N ILE A 216 -19.34 -6.41 9.71
CA ILE A 216 -17.96 -5.99 9.93
C ILE A 216 -17.80 -5.47 11.37
N ALA A 217 -16.88 -6.10 12.12
CA ALA A 217 -16.65 -5.82 13.52
C ALA A 217 -16.35 -4.33 13.77
N LEU A 218 -16.82 -3.80 14.90
CA LEU A 218 -16.58 -2.41 15.28
C LEU A 218 -15.10 -2.05 15.22
N THR A 219 -14.24 -2.94 15.75
CA THR A 219 -12.79 -2.76 15.79
C THR A 219 -12.18 -2.63 14.40
N ALA A 220 -12.62 -3.44 13.41
CA ALA A 220 -12.17 -3.33 12.04
C ALA A 220 -12.67 -2.03 11.37
N GLY A 221 -13.94 -1.68 11.59
CA GLY A 221 -14.54 -0.46 11.01
C GLY A 221 -13.93 0.85 11.52
N ILE A 222 -13.52 0.92 12.79
CA ILE A 222 -12.89 2.11 13.37
C ILE A 222 -11.36 2.07 13.39
N ALA A 223 -10.73 0.97 12.95
CA ALA A 223 -9.28 0.80 13.00
C ALA A 223 -8.54 1.93 12.27
N LEU A 224 -9.09 2.43 11.16
CA LEU A 224 -8.51 3.56 10.43
C LEU A 224 -8.53 4.85 11.25
N LEU A 225 -9.62 5.13 11.97
CA LEU A 225 -9.69 6.27 12.88
C LEU A 225 -8.69 6.13 14.03
N VAL A 226 -8.58 4.94 14.62
CA VAL A 226 -7.58 4.65 15.67
C VAL A 226 -6.17 4.89 15.15
N GLY A 227 -5.85 4.36 13.96
CA GLY A 227 -4.58 4.60 13.29
C GLY A 227 -4.30 6.09 13.08
N PHE A 228 -5.31 6.87 12.66
CA PHE A 228 -5.17 8.32 12.49
C PHE A 228 -4.89 9.04 13.82
N VAL A 229 -5.55 8.66 14.91
CA VAL A 229 -5.24 9.20 16.25
C VAL A 229 -3.78 8.91 16.62
N LEU A 230 -3.27 7.70 16.33
CA LEU A 230 -1.87 7.36 16.55
C LEU A 230 -0.92 8.21 15.67
N VAL A 231 -1.27 8.48 14.41
CA VAL A 231 -0.52 9.41 13.54
C VAL A 231 -0.42 10.80 14.19
N LEU A 232 -1.53 11.32 14.75
CA LEU A 232 -1.53 12.61 15.45
C LEU A 232 -0.64 12.56 16.70
N VAL A 233 -0.75 11.50 17.50
CA VAL A 233 0.12 11.30 18.67
C VAL A 233 1.59 11.32 18.25
N VAL A 234 1.97 10.59 17.22
CA VAL A 234 3.36 10.58 16.71
C VAL A 234 3.77 11.97 16.23
N ARG A 235 2.93 12.65 15.46
CA ARG A 235 3.22 13.99 14.92
C ARG A 235 3.51 15.02 16.01
N PHE A 236 2.77 14.97 17.12
CA PHE A 236 2.90 15.94 18.22
C PHE A 236 3.92 15.50 19.28
N ALA A 237 3.96 14.22 19.66
CA ALA A 237 4.93 13.70 20.62
C ALA A 237 6.37 13.78 20.10
N PHE A 238 6.58 13.54 18.81
CA PHE A 238 7.88 13.66 18.15
C PHE A 238 8.03 14.98 17.37
N GLY A 239 7.34 16.05 17.78
CA GLY A 239 7.31 17.33 17.05
C GLY A 239 8.68 17.98 16.78
N LYS A 240 9.73 17.61 17.53
CA LYS A 240 11.12 18.02 17.31
C LYS A 240 11.81 17.26 16.16
N ASN A 241 11.32 16.07 15.82
CA ASN A 241 11.84 15.23 14.73
C ASN A 241 10.88 15.31 13.53
N ALA A 242 11.11 16.30 12.67
CA ALA A 242 10.27 16.54 11.51
C ALA A 242 10.22 15.34 10.56
N ALA A 243 11.30 14.57 10.43
CA ALA A 243 11.37 13.41 9.53
C ALA A 243 10.41 12.29 9.95
N VAL A 244 10.30 12.02 11.25
CA VAL A 244 9.36 11.01 11.78
C VAL A 244 7.91 11.43 11.50
N GLY A 245 7.57 12.69 11.82
CA GLY A 245 6.23 13.20 11.57
C GLY A 245 5.86 13.21 10.09
N GLU A 246 6.80 13.63 9.23
CA GLU A 246 6.65 13.62 7.77
C GLU A 246 6.42 12.20 7.23
N ALA A 247 7.29 11.25 7.57
CA ALA A 247 7.20 9.88 7.08
C ALA A 247 5.86 9.20 7.43
N VAL A 248 5.38 9.39 8.66
CA VAL A 248 4.13 8.78 9.12
C VAL A 248 2.91 9.44 8.46
N ILE A 249 2.91 10.77 8.30
CA ILE A 249 1.80 11.50 7.65
C ILE A 249 1.70 11.15 6.16
N TRP A 250 2.83 11.05 5.47
CA TRP A 250 2.84 10.66 4.07
C TRP A 250 2.55 9.18 3.88
N GLY A 251 3.02 8.32 4.80
CA GLY A 251 2.63 6.91 4.87
C GLY A 251 1.12 6.74 5.09
N MET A 252 0.50 7.57 5.94
CA MET A 252 -0.95 7.59 6.13
C MET A 252 -1.69 7.90 4.82
N LEU A 253 -1.33 8.98 4.13
CA LEU A 253 -1.97 9.32 2.86
C LEU A 253 -1.75 8.21 1.82
N GLY A 254 -0.55 7.67 1.75
CA GLY A 254 -0.23 6.55 0.88
C GLY A 254 -1.11 5.34 1.16
N ASN A 255 -1.29 4.97 2.43
CA ASN A 255 -2.17 3.88 2.83
C ASN A 255 -3.62 4.14 2.42
N VAL A 256 -4.16 5.31 2.75
CA VAL A 256 -5.55 5.68 2.44
C VAL A 256 -5.80 5.66 0.93
N LEU A 257 -4.94 6.28 0.13
CA LEU A 257 -5.13 6.37 -1.31
C LEU A 257 -4.75 5.08 -2.06
N GLY A 258 -3.68 4.40 -1.65
CA GLY A 258 -3.22 3.16 -2.29
C GLY A 258 -4.12 1.97 -2.01
N ILE A 259 -4.55 1.77 -0.76
CA ILE A 259 -5.52 0.73 -0.41
C ILE A 259 -6.91 1.12 -0.90
N GLY A 260 -7.27 2.42 -0.84
CA GLY A 260 -8.51 2.92 -1.42
C GLY A 260 -8.60 2.65 -2.91
N PHE A 261 -7.51 2.87 -3.66
CA PHE A 261 -7.42 2.52 -5.08
C PHE A 261 -7.70 1.04 -5.33
N ALA A 262 -7.07 0.15 -4.55
CA ALA A 262 -7.25 -1.29 -4.69
C ALA A 262 -8.71 -1.71 -4.42
N ALA A 263 -9.26 -1.33 -3.27
CA ALA A 263 -10.63 -1.69 -2.88
C ALA A 263 -11.69 -1.10 -3.83
N ILE A 264 -11.53 0.17 -4.25
CA ILE A 264 -12.46 0.79 -5.20
C ILE A 264 -12.43 0.07 -6.55
N SER A 265 -11.27 -0.45 -6.99
CA SER A 265 -11.19 -1.20 -8.25
C SER A 265 -12.04 -2.48 -8.25
N ASP A 266 -12.29 -3.07 -7.09
CA ASP A 266 -13.07 -4.30 -6.96
C ASP A 266 -14.59 -4.09 -7.16
N ILE A 267 -15.06 -2.83 -7.22
CA ILE A 267 -16.41 -2.50 -7.71
C ILE A 267 -16.59 -2.99 -9.15
N TRP A 268 -15.58 -2.79 -10.00
CA TRP A 268 -15.63 -3.21 -11.41
C TRP A 268 -15.09 -4.62 -11.62
N ILE A 269 -14.05 -5.01 -10.87
CA ILE A 269 -13.40 -6.31 -11.04
C ILE A 269 -14.26 -7.43 -10.46
N ASN A 270 -14.73 -7.29 -9.21
CA ASN A 270 -15.47 -8.34 -8.51
C ASN A 270 -16.98 -8.04 -8.42
N GLY A 271 -17.45 -6.88 -8.92
CA GLY A 271 -18.86 -6.51 -8.90
C GLY A 271 -19.35 -6.05 -7.52
N PHE A 272 -18.46 -5.62 -6.63
CA PHE A 272 -18.83 -5.17 -5.30
C PHE A 272 -19.62 -3.85 -5.33
N SER A 273 -20.55 -3.70 -4.38
CA SER A 273 -21.18 -2.40 -4.14
C SER A 273 -20.14 -1.40 -3.60
N PRO A 274 -20.36 -0.08 -3.74
CA PRO A 274 -19.47 0.91 -3.13
C PRO A 274 -19.34 0.73 -1.62
N THR A 275 -20.42 0.32 -0.95
CA THR A 275 -20.40 0.02 0.49
C THR A 275 -19.53 -1.19 0.80
N ALA A 276 -19.66 -2.27 0.03
CA ALA A 276 -18.85 -3.47 0.19
C ALA A 276 -17.35 -3.15 0.02
N ALA A 277 -16.97 -2.45 -1.06
CA ALA A 277 -15.59 -2.05 -1.29
C ALA A 277 -15.02 -1.18 -0.15
N ILE A 278 -15.79 -0.20 0.35
CA ILE A 278 -15.29 0.74 1.37
C ILE A 278 -15.31 0.12 2.77
N VAL A 279 -16.45 -0.44 3.19
CA VAL A 279 -16.65 -0.92 4.56
C VAL A 279 -16.11 -2.33 4.75
N GLY A 280 -16.24 -3.16 3.73
CA GLY A 280 -15.89 -4.57 3.81
C GLY A 280 -14.47 -4.90 3.40
N GLU A 281 -13.81 -4.09 2.56
CA GLU A 281 -12.42 -4.32 2.15
C GLU A 281 -11.46 -3.21 2.57
N PHE A 282 -11.76 -1.96 2.19
CA PHE A 282 -10.86 -0.83 2.44
C PHE A 282 -10.61 -0.61 3.93
N LEU A 283 -11.66 -0.51 4.76
CA LEU A 283 -11.49 -0.26 6.20
C LEU A 283 -10.73 -1.39 6.92
N PRO A 284 -11.08 -2.68 6.71
CA PRO A 284 -10.32 -3.80 7.28
C PRO A 284 -8.86 -3.89 6.83
N ALA A 285 -8.53 -3.44 5.61
CA ALA A 285 -7.14 -3.42 5.13
C ALA A 285 -6.38 -2.16 5.57
N ALA A 286 -6.91 -0.98 5.29
CA ALA A 286 -6.27 0.29 5.57
C ALA A 286 -6.16 0.58 7.06
N GLY A 287 -7.13 0.15 7.88
CA GLY A 287 -7.15 0.43 9.30
C GLY A 287 -5.96 -0.15 10.06
N PRO A 288 -5.78 -1.49 10.07
CA PRO A 288 -4.63 -2.14 10.69
C PRO A 288 -3.30 -1.69 10.08
N ASN A 289 -3.24 -1.47 8.76
CA ASN A 289 -2.05 -0.92 8.11
C ASN A 289 -1.63 0.42 8.72
N LEU A 290 -2.58 1.31 8.99
CA LEU A 290 -2.28 2.64 9.54
C LEU A 290 -1.79 2.56 10.99
N ILE A 291 -2.36 1.64 11.78
CA ILE A 291 -1.90 1.39 13.15
C ILE A 291 -0.44 0.91 13.13
N PHE A 292 -0.10 -0.06 12.29
CA PHE A 292 1.28 -0.53 12.16
C PHE A 292 2.21 0.53 11.60
N ALA A 293 1.76 1.32 10.62
CA ALA A 293 2.53 2.42 10.07
C ALA A 293 2.89 3.45 11.16
N ALA A 294 1.92 3.84 12.00
CA ALA A 294 2.13 4.78 13.10
C ALA A 294 3.13 4.27 14.15
N ILE A 295 3.29 2.95 14.30
CA ILE A 295 4.23 2.35 15.26
C ILE A 295 5.60 2.11 14.62
N LEU A 296 5.65 1.48 13.45
CA LEU A 296 6.87 0.94 12.87
C LEU A 296 7.62 1.94 11.98
N VAL A 297 6.93 2.79 11.23
CA VAL A 297 7.60 3.80 10.37
C VAL A 297 8.49 4.76 11.20
N PRO A 298 8.06 5.30 12.36
CA PRO A 298 8.92 6.11 13.22
C PRO A 298 10.21 5.39 13.62
N LEU A 299 10.10 4.11 13.97
CA LEU A 299 11.24 3.30 14.41
C LEU A 299 12.24 3.09 13.27
N LEU A 300 11.74 2.75 12.08
CA LEU A 300 12.58 2.57 10.89
C LEU A 300 13.29 3.87 10.49
N VAL A 301 12.57 5.00 10.48
CA VAL A 301 13.15 6.32 10.16
C VAL A 301 14.18 6.74 11.20
N ALA A 302 13.90 6.56 12.49
CA ALA A 302 14.84 6.88 13.55
C ALA A 302 16.10 6.00 13.50
N ALA A 303 15.94 4.69 13.28
CA ALA A 303 17.04 3.75 13.14
C ALA A 303 17.92 4.08 11.92
N TYR A 304 17.29 4.37 10.78
CA TYR A 304 18.01 4.75 9.57
C TYR A 304 18.80 6.07 9.76
N ALA A 305 18.19 7.07 10.37
CA ALA A 305 18.88 8.33 10.70
C ALA A 305 20.05 8.13 11.68
N ALA A 306 19.98 7.14 12.58
CA ALA A 306 21.11 6.78 13.43
C ALA A 306 22.26 6.15 12.62
N VAL A 307 21.95 5.23 11.70
CA VAL A 307 22.95 4.60 10.81
C VAL A 307 23.60 5.61 9.87
N GLN A 308 22.84 6.56 9.32
CA GLN A 308 23.38 7.64 8.48
C GLN A 308 24.41 8.48 9.26
N ARG A 309 24.05 8.92 10.47
CA ARG A 309 24.97 9.66 11.36
C ARG A 309 26.23 8.87 11.69
N GLN A 310 26.12 7.57 11.95
CA GLN A 310 27.28 6.71 12.26
C GLN A 310 28.19 6.48 11.05
N SER A 311 27.60 6.39 9.85
CA SER A 311 28.34 6.18 8.59
C SER A 311 28.87 7.46 7.95
N GLY A 312 28.66 8.62 8.58
CA GLY A 312 29.11 9.92 8.07
C GLY A 312 28.35 10.38 6.82
N ARG A 313 27.11 9.90 6.64
CA ARG A 313 26.23 10.21 5.49
C ARG A 313 25.02 11.03 5.90
#